data_AF-A0A359IB41-F1
#
_entry.id   AF-A0A359IB41-F1
#
_cell.length_a   1.000
_cell.length_b   1.000
_cell.length_c   1.000
_cell.angle_alpha   90.00
_cell.angle_beta   90.00
_cell.angle_gamma   90.00
#
_symmetry.space_group_name_H-M   'P 1'
#
loop_
_entity.id
_entity.type
_entity.pdbx_description
1 polymer ?
#
loop_
_entity_poly.entity_id
_entity_poly.type
_entity_poly.pdbx_seq_one_letter_code
_entity_poly.pdbx_strand_id
1 'polypeptide(L)'
;MFSRVGAAAYKPGLDRTIALDNLFGNPHKRFRSIHIAGTNGKGSTSHMLASVLQTNGYRTGLYTSPHLADFRERMRINGEMIPKEKVIDFTRRWRESDKEIDPSFFELTMMMAFDWFASENVDIAVIEVGMGGRLDSTNIITPVLSAITNISFDHTQFLGDTLSKIALEKAGIMKPCVPCVIGEASSETETVFRNHAAATGATLKEAYNTPLLTSFTPDDEWGWQCSSPLIGDFHLPLAGEYQKKNINTLLNILNI
;
A
#
# COMPACT_ATOMS: atom_id res chain seq x y z
N MET A 1 -26.22 10.40 2.99
CA MET A 1 -25.33 10.94 4.05
C MET A 1 -24.03 10.15 3.96
N PHE A 2 -22.89 10.77 3.63
CA PHE A 2 -21.60 10.05 3.59
C PHE A 2 -21.22 9.65 5.02
N SER A 3 -20.87 8.37 5.22
CA SER A 3 -20.68 7.69 6.51
C SER A 3 -19.96 8.55 7.56
N ARG A 4 -20.62 8.76 8.72
CA ARG A 4 -20.09 9.51 9.88
C ARG A 4 -19.47 8.63 10.97
N VAL A 5 -19.27 7.34 10.69
CA VAL A 5 -18.90 6.37 11.72
C VAL A 5 -17.60 5.68 11.30
N GLY A 6 -16.47 6.07 11.90
CA GLY A 6 -15.16 5.52 11.56
C GLY A 6 -14.99 4.08 12.06
N ALA A 7 -14.82 3.90 13.38
CA ALA A 7 -14.53 2.60 13.97
C ALA A 7 -15.71 1.62 13.96
N ALA A 8 -16.95 2.11 14.16
CA ALA A 8 -18.15 1.27 14.17
C ALA A 8 -18.69 0.91 12.76
N ALA A 9 -18.06 1.37 11.68
CA ALA A 9 -18.39 0.94 10.31
C ALA A 9 -17.47 -0.16 9.77
N TYR A 10 -16.51 -0.65 10.57
CA TYR A 10 -15.68 -1.79 10.16
C TYR A 10 -16.54 -3.05 10.07
N LYS A 11 -16.86 -3.45 8.84
CA LYS A 11 -17.56 -4.70 8.53
C LYS A 11 -16.57 -5.62 7.82
N PRO A 12 -16.03 -6.68 8.46
CA PRO A 12 -15.03 -7.54 7.86
C PRO A 12 -15.57 -8.26 6.62
N GLY A 13 -14.67 -8.55 5.66
CA GLY A 13 -14.98 -9.30 4.44
C GLY A 13 -14.78 -8.48 3.17
N LEU A 14 -14.51 -9.17 2.06
CA LEU A 14 -14.27 -8.56 0.75
C LEU A 14 -15.52 -8.53 -0.15
N ASP A 15 -16.62 -9.18 0.24
CA ASP A 15 -17.79 -9.37 -0.63
C ASP A 15 -18.39 -8.06 -1.14
N ARG A 16 -18.53 -7.06 -0.26
CA ARG A 16 -19.00 -5.71 -0.66
C ARG A 16 -18.02 -5.02 -1.58
N THR A 17 -16.72 -5.18 -1.32
CA THR A 17 -15.67 -4.60 -2.16
C THR A 17 -15.68 -5.23 -3.55
N ILE A 18 -15.83 -6.56 -3.64
CA ILE A 18 -15.94 -7.30 -4.89
C ILE A 18 -17.22 -6.91 -5.64
N ALA A 19 -18.35 -6.78 -4.95
CA ALA A 19 -19.60 -6.32 -5.55
C ALA A 19 -19.48 -4.89 -6.10
N LEU A 20 -18.81 -4.00 -5.35
CA LEU A 20 -18.50 -2.64 -5.79
C LEU A 20 -17.55 -2.63 -7.00
N ASP A 21 -16.54 -3.49 -7.01
CA ASP A 21 -15.58 -3.60 -8.11
C ASP A 21 -16.22 -4.12 -9.41
N ASN A 22 -17.04 -5.17 -9.32
CA ASN A 22 -17.77 -5.71 -10.48
C ASN A 22 -18.61 -4.64 -11.18
N LEU A 23 -19.24 -3.81 -10.37
CA LEU A 23 -20.16 -2.78 -10.77
C LEU A 23 -19.51 -1.56 -11.42
N PHE A 24 -18.24 -1.29 -11.13
CA PHE A 24 -17.41 -0.32 -11.86
C PHE A 24 -16.56 -0.99 -12.96
N GLY A 25 -16.84 -2.25 -13.28
CA GLY A 25 -16.20 -2.94 -14.40
C GLY A 25 -14.78 -3.42 -14.10
N ASN A 26 -14.49 -3.78 -12.85
CA ASN A 26 -13.18 -4.31 -12.40
C ASN A 26 -11.99 -3.41 -12.79
N PRO A 27 -11.97 -2.11 -12.43
CA PRO A 27 -10.96 -1.17 -12.89
C PRO A 27 -9.53 -1.58 -12.52
N HIS A 28 -9.33 -2.27 -11.39
CA HIS A 28 -8.03 -2.74 -10.93
C HIS A 28 -7.32 -3.71 -11.89
N LYS A 29 -8.04 -4.29 -12.86
CA LYS A 29 -7.47 -5.19 -13.88
C LYS A 29 -6.83 -4.44 -15.07
N ARG A 30 -6.95 -3.11 -15.11
CA ARG A 30 -6.47 -2.27 -16.22
C ARG A 30 -5.13 -1.58 -15.95
N PHE A 31 -4.51 -1.83 -14.80
CA PHE A 31 -3.19 -1.32 -14.44
C PHE A 31 -2.44 -2.36 -13.60
N ARG A 32 -1.10 -2.29 -13.58
CA ARG A 32 -0.30 -3.13 -12.66
C ARG A 32 -0.31 -2.52 -11.27
N SER A 33 -0.11 -3.30 -10.22
CA SER A 33 -0.06 -2.76 -8.87
C SER A 33 1.08 -3.31 -8.03
N ILE A 34 1.53 -2.51 -7.06
CA ILE A 34 2.40 -2.92 -5.97
C ILE A 34 1.64 -2.68 -4.67
N HIS A 35 1.54 -3.69 -3.81
CA HIS A 35 0.68 -3.65 -2.63
C HIS A 35 1.51 -3.58 -1.35
N ILE A 36 1.30 -2.54 -0.53
CA ILE A 36 2.15 -2.26 0.64
C ILE A 36 1.34 -2.32 1.92
N ALA A 37 1.65 -3.31 2.77
CA ALA A 37 1.15 -3.45 4.13
C ALA A 37 2.26 -3.20 5.17
N GLY A 38 1.88 -3.25 6.45
CA GLY A 38 2.77 -3.00 7.57
C GLY A 38 2.09 -2.20 8.68
N THR A 39 2.72 -2.11 9.84
CA THR A 39 2.23 -1.23 10.91
C THR A 39 2.69 0.20 10.65
N ASN A 40 3.99 0.44 10.58
CA ASN A 40 4.58 1.75 10.30
C ASN A 40 5.35 1.77 8.97
N GLY A 41 5.52 2.94 8.37
CA GLY A 41 6.36 3.11 7.18
C GLY A 41 5.71 2.76 5.84
N LYS A 42 4.45 2.29 5.83
CA LYS A 42 3.66 2.02 4.62
C LYS A 42 3.58 3.25 3.70
N GLY A 43 3.09 4.37 4.22
CA GLY A 43 3.01 5.64 3.51
C GLY A 43 4.37 6.11 2.99
N SER A 44 5.41 6.17 3.85
CA SER A 44 6.76 6.55 3.43
C SER A 44 7.29 5.68 2.29
N THR A 45 7.18 4.36 2.42
CA THR A 45 7.63 3.41 1.38
C THR A 45 6.83 3.59 0.10
N SER A 46 5.50 3.80 0.20
CA SER A 46 4.62 4.00 -0.95
C SER A 46 4.95 5.27 -1.71
N HIS A 47 5.15 6.38 -1.00
CA HIS A 47 5.52 7.67 -1.59
C HIS A 47 6.91 7.62 -2.25
N MET A 48 7.90 7.02 -1.60
CA MET A 48 9.24 6.89 -2.17
C MET A 48 9.23 6.01 -3.42
N LEU A 49 8.52 4.87 -3.38
CA LEU A 49 8.38 3.99 -4.53
C LEU A 49 7.67 4.68 -5.71
N ALA A 50 6.59 5.41 -5.44
CA ALA A 50 5.89 6.17 -6.47
C ALA A 50 6.79 7.24 -7.11
N SER A 51 7.61 7.93 -6.30
CA SER A 51 8.59 8.92 -6.80
C SER A 51 9.63 8.28 -7.72
N VAL A 52 10.17 7.11 -7.34
CA VAL A 52 11.13 6.37 -8.17
C VAL A 52 10.49 5.91 -9.48
N LEU A 53 9.30 5.32 -9.43
CA LEU A 53 8.60 4.85 -10.64
C LEU A 53 8.27 6.00 -11.58
N GLN A 54 7.79 7.14 -11.05
CA GLN A 54 7.52 8.35 -11.82
C GLN A 54 8.80 8.90 -12.49
N THR A 55 9.90 8.96 -11.75
CA THR A 55 11.19 9.44 -12.26
C THR A 55 11.72 8.53 -13.39
N ASN A 56 11.38 7.25 -13.36
CA ASN A 56 11.70 6.27 -14.41
C ASN A 56 10.69 6.24 -15.56
N GLY A 57 9.80 7.23 -15.65
CA GLY A 57 8.91 7.44 -16.81
C GLY A 57 7.59 6.66 -16.77
N TYR A 58 7.31 5.89 -15.72
CA TYR A 58 6.02 5.23 -15.57
C TYR A 58 4.94 6.24 -15.19
N ARG A 59 3.78 6.18 -15.85
CA ARG A 59 2.57 6.85 -15.37
C ARG A 59 2.10 6.15 -14.10
N THR A 60 2.39 6.77 -12.97
CA THR A 60 2.33 6.12 -11.66
C THR A 60 1.14 6.61 -10.86
N GLY A 61 0.25 5.69 -10.48
CA GLY A 61 -0.79 5.93 -9.48
C GLY A 61 -0.27 5.73 -8.06
N LEU A 62 -0.77 6.50 -7.10
CA LEU A 62 -0.48 6.33 -5.68
C LEU A 62 -1.78 6.43 -4.89
N TYR A 63 -2.10 5.38 -4.14
CA TYR A 63 -3.21 5.36 -3.20
C TYR A 63 -2.68 5.23 -1.76
N THR A 64 -2.97 6.20 -0.91
CA THR A 64 -2.49 6.25 0.49
C THR A 64 -3.59 6.63 1.48
N SER A 65 -3.35 6.33 2.75
CA SER A 65 -4.27 6.70 3.83
C SER A 65 -3.59 6.87 5.19
N PRO A 66 -4.13 7.73 6.08
CA PRO A 66 -5.17 8.73 5.84
C PRO A 66 -4.66 9.93 5.01
N HIS A 67 -5.52 10.92 4.75
CA HIS A 67 -5.08 12.25 4.34
C HIS A 67 -4.86 13.13 5.57
N LEU A 68 -4.10 14.22 5.41
CA LEU A 68 -3.83 15.20 6.45
C LEU A 68 -4.75 16.42 6.35
N ALA A 69 -4.86 17.06 5.18
CA ALA A 69 -5.61 18.31 5.02
C ALA A 69 -6.70 18.22 3.93
N ASP A 70 -6.40 17.61 2.80
CA ASP A 70 -7.31 17.46 1.67
C ASP A 70 -7.56 15.97 1.37
N PHE A 71 -8.84 15.58 1.28
CA PHE A 71 -9.26 14.22 0.93
C PHE A 71 -8.55 13.67 -0.33
N ARG A 72 -8.26 14.55 -1.29
CA ARG A 72 -7.63 14.22 -2.57
C ARG A 72 -6.17 13.79 -2.41
N GLU A 73 -5.53 14.04 -1.28
CA GLU A 73 -4.17 13.58 -0.98
C GLU A 73 -4.04 12.05 -1.05
N ARG A 74 -5.15 11.33 -0.80
CA ARG A 74 -5.21 9.87 -0.84
C ARG A 74 -4.97 9.28 -2.23
N MET A 75 -5.10 10.07 -3.30
CA MET A 75 -5.10 9.59 -4.68
C MET A 75 -4.29 10.53 -5.53
N ARG A 76 -3.16 10.05 -6.06
CA ARG A 76 -2.30 10.83 -6.94
C ARG A 76 -1.97 10.08 -8.23
N ILE A 77 -1.76 10.82 -9.31
CA ILE A 77 -1.13 10.33 -10.54
C ILE A 77 0.07 11.23 -10.81
N ASN A 78 1.27 10.66 -10.88
CA ASN A 78 2.52 11.41 -11.07
C ASN A 78 2.68 12.59 -10.08
N GLY A 79 2.34 12.35 -8.81
CA GLY A 79 2.40 13.35 -7.74
C GLY A 79 1.20 14.29 -7.66
N GLU A 80 0.43 14.44 -8.74
CA GLU A 80 -0.74 15.32 -8.79
C GLU A 80 -1.97 14.68 -8.17
N MET A 81 -2.65 15.41 -7.28
CA MET A 81 -3.88 14.93 -6.63
C MET A 81 -5.03 14.78 -7.63
N ILE A 82 -5.96 13.86 -7.35
CA ILE A 82 -7.18 13.73 -8.14
C ILE A 82 -7.91 15.09 -8.29
N PRO A 83 -8.30 15.50 -9.52
CA PRO A 83 -9.09 16.72 -9.72
C PRO A 83 -10.44 16.65 -9.01
N LYS A 84 -10.94 17.79 -8.53
CA LYS A 84 -12.24 17.86 -7.84
C LYS A 84 -13.37 17.35 -8.73
N GLU A 85 -13.28 17.63 -10.02
CA GLU A 85 -14.24 17.26 -11.04
C GLU A 85 -14.34 15.74 -11.16
N LYS A 86 -13.23 15.02 -11.06
CA LYS A 86 -13.19 13.55 -11.09
C LYS A 86 -13.83 12.94 -9.83
N VAL A 87 -13.63 13.56 -8.67
CA VAL A 87 -14.31 13.17 -7.41
C VAL A 87 -15.82 13.38 -7.53
N ILE A 88 -16.25 14.53 -8.04
CA ILE A 88 -17.67 14.86 -8.26
C ILE A 88 -18.30 13.88 -9.25
N ASP A 89 -17.62 13.61 -10.38
CA ASP A 89 -18.09 12.67 -11.38
C ASP A 89 -18.28 11.26 -10.81
N PHE A 90 -17.28 10.73 -10.11
CA PHE A 90 -17.37 9.41 -9.49
C PHE A 90 -18.52 9.34 -8.47
N THR A 91 -18.63 10.33 -7.59
CA THR A 91 -19.70 10.36 -6.57
C THR A 91 -21.09 10.48 -7.18
N ARG A 92 -21.22 11.19 -8.32
CA ARG A 92 -22.46 11.25 -9.09
C ARG A 92 -22.80 9.89 -9.70
N ARG A 93 -21.86 9.24 -10.40
CA ARG A 93 -22.04 7.88 -10.95
C ARG A 93 -22.39 6.85 -9.87
N TRP A 94 -21.80 6.98 -8.68
CA TRP A 94 -22.16 6.15 -7.52
C TRP A 94 -23.58 6.40 -7.00
N ARG A 95 -24.07 7.64 -7.02
CA ARG A 95 -25.42 7.98 -6.54
C ARG A 95 -26.52 7.62 -7.54
N GLU A 96 -26.24 7.79 -8.83
CA GLU A 96 -27.19 7.52 -9.92
C GLU A 96 -27.38 6.04 -10.21
N SER A 97 -26.45 5.22 -9.73
CA SER A 97 -26.53 3.80 -9.94
C SER A 97 -27.51 3.14 -8.99
N ASP A 98 -28.40 2.33 -9.56
CA ASP A 98 -29.40 1.55 -8.83
C ASP A 98 -28.72 0.39 -8.09
N LYS A 99 -28.40 0.58 -6.80
CA LYS A 99 -27.53 -0.31 -6.03
C LYS A 99 -28.10 -0.62 -4.65
N GLU A 100 -28.12 -1.90 -4.32
CA GLU A 100 -28.30 -2.42 -2.96
C GLU A 100 -26.97 -2.65 -2.22
N ILE A 101 -25.93 -1.87 -2.55
CA ILE A 101 -24.62 -1.97 -1.90
C ILE A 101 -24.43 -0.75 -0.98
N ASP A 102 -24.11 -1.02 0.28
CA ASP A 102 -23.76 -0.01 1.29
C ASP A 102 -22.25 -0.08 1.59
N PRO A 103 -21.38 0.48 0.71
CA PRO A 103 -19.94 0.42 0.91
C PRO A 103 -19.52 1.38 2.03
N SER A 104 -18.51 0.97 2.80
CA SER A 104 -17.84 1.84 3.74
C SER A 104 -17.14 3.00 3.02
N PHE A 105 -16.75 4.02 3.80
CA PHE A 105 -15.95 5.13 3.28
C PHE A 105 -14.66 4.66 2.60
N PHE A 106 -13.98 3.66 3.17
CA PHE A 106 -12.73 3.12 2.61
C PHE A 106 -12.98 2.35 1.32
N GLU A 107 -14.00 1.49 1.26
CA GLU A 107 -14.35 0.72 0.06
C GLU A 107 -14.67 1.67 -1.11
N LEU A 108 -15.47 2.71 -0.86
CA LEU A 108 -15.84 3.68 -1.89
C LEU A 108 -14.68 4.57 -2.34
N THR A 109 -13.80 4.97 -1.41
CA THR A 109 -12.62 5.79 -1.72
C THR A 109 -11.58 5.01 -2.50
N MET A 110 -11.35 3.74 -2.15
CA MET A 110 -10.49 2.83 -2.90
C MET A 110 -11.02 2.65 -4.34
N MET A 111 -12.33 2.40 -4.49
CA MET A 111 -12.92 2.24 -5.82
C MET A 111 -12.79 3.50 -6.68
N MET A 112 -12.95 4.69 -6.08
CA MET A 112 -12.70 5.97 -6.76
C MET A 112 -11.27 6.07 -7.27
N ALA A 113 -10.29 5.66 -6.47
CA ALA A 113 -8.89 5.64 -6.87
C ALA A 113 -8.67 4.71 -8.07
N PHE A 114 -9.19 3.48 -8.00
CA PHE A 114 -8.99 2.48 -9.03
C PHE A 114 -9.68 2.88 -10.34
N ASP A 115 -10.93 3.36 -10.27
CA ASP A 115 -11.67 3.89 -11.42
C ASP A 115 -10.90 5.03 -12.09
N TRP A 116 -10.37 5.97 -11.30
CA TRP A 116 -9.57 7.08 -11.81
C TRP A 116 -8.26 6.62 -12.46
N PHE A 117 -7.47 5.77 -11.78
CA PHE A 117 -6.21 5.23 -12.32
C PHE A 117 -6.43 4.50 -13.65
N ALA A 118 -7.48 3.69 -13.72
CA ALA A 118 -7.82 2.95 -14.91
C ALA A 118 -8.34 3.86 -16.04
N SER A 119 -9.09 4.93 -15.72
CA SER A 119 -9.54 5.92 -16.72
C SER A 119 -8.39 6.74 -17.32
N GLU A 120 -7.33 6.92 -16.55
CA GLU A 120 -6.16 7.71 -16.91
C GLU A 120 -5.02 6.84 -17.50
N ASN A 121 -5.26 5.54 -17.72
CA ASN A 121 -4.28 4.58 -18.24
C ASN A 121 -2.97 4.60 -17.44
N VAL A 122 -3.06 4.54 -16.11
CA VAL A 122 -1.91 4.35 -15.23
C VAL A 122 -1.19 3.03 -15.57
N ASP A 123 0.13 3.08 -15.72
CA ASP A 123 0.94 1.89 -16.00
C ASP A 123 1.02 1.00 -14.76
N ILE A 124 1.30 1.63 -13.62
CA ILE A 124 1.49 0.96 -12.33
C ILE A 124 0.98 1.83 -11.19
N ALA A 125 0.30 1.22 -10.22
CA ALA A 125 -0.22 1.89 -9.03
C ALA A 125 0.40 1.32 -7.75
N VAL A 126 0.93 2.18 -6.89
CA VAL A 126 1.37 1.82 -5.54
C VAL A 126 0.19 1.97 -4.60
N ILE A 127 -0.27 0.85 -4.04
CA ILE A 127 -1.48 0.77 -3.22
C ILE A 127 -1.08 0.50 -1.77
N GLU A 128 -1.31 1.46 -0.89
CA GLU A 128 -1.18 1.28 0.56
C GLU A 128 -2.42 0.59 1.13
N VAL A 129 -2.20 -0.43 1.97
CA VAL A 129 -3.25 -1.05 2.79
C VAL A 129 -3.72 -0.08 3.87
N GLY A 130 -5.04 0.05 4.03
CA GLY A 130 -5.65 0.85 5.09
C GLY A 130 -5.42 0.24 6.47
N MET A 131 -5.88 -1.01 6.68
CA MET A 131 -5.74 -1.71 7.96
C MET A 131 -5.58 -3.23 7.76
N GLY A 132 -4.66 -3.83 8.50
CA GLY A 132 -4.41 -5.27 8.41
C GLY A 132 -3.78 -5.64 7.06
N GLY A 133 -4.53 -6.33 6.22
CA GLY A 133 -4.12 -6.79 4.89
C GLY A 133 -5.13 -7.76 4.29
N ARG A 134 -5.32 -8.91 4.94
CA ARG A 134 -6.16 -10.03 4.50
C ARG A 134 -7.58 -9.61 4.11
N LEU A 135 -8.22 -8.79 4.94
CA LEU A 135 -9.60 -8.31 4.75
C LEU A 135 -9.68 -6.81 4.44
N ASP A 136 -8.55 -6.19 4.08
CA ASP A 136 -8.56 -4.80 3.64
C ASP A 136 -9.19 -4.69 2.25
N SER A 137 -9.99 -3.66 2.01
CA SER A 137 -10.64 -3.44 0.70
C SER A 137 -9.64 -3.42 -0.48
N THR A 138 -8.40 -2.98 -0.26
CA THR A 138 -7.38 -2.98 -1.32
C THR A 138 -6.94 -4.39 -1.72
N ASN A 139 -7.21 -5.43 -0.92
CA ASN A 139 -6.76 -6.80 -1.16
C ASN A 139 -7.53 -7.57 -2.24
N ILE A 140 -8.39 -6.89 -3.00
CA ILE A 140 -9.01 -7.45 -4.22
C ILE A 140 -8.03 -7.53 -5.40
N ILE A 141 -6.87 -6.87 -5.33
CA ILE A 141 -5.89 -6.81 -6.42
C ILE A 141 -4.97 -8.03 -6.43
N THR A 142 -4.44 -8.37 -7.61
CA THR A 142 -3.27 -9.27 -7.74
C THR A 142 -2.08 -8.40 -8.18
N PRO A 143 -1.18 -8.00 -7.27
CA PRO A 143 -0.08 -7.10 -7.60
C PRO A 143 1.05 -7.85 -8.30
N VAL A 144 1.96 -7.10 -8.94
CA VAL A 144 3.22 -7.65 -9.45
C VAL A 144 4.23 -7.91 -8.33
N LEU A 145 4.06 -7.22 -7.20
CA LEU A 145 4.87 -7.36 -5.99
C LEU A 145 4.08 -6.90 -4.77
N SER A 146 4.23 -7.59 -3.65
CA SER A 146 3.72 -7.14 -2.35
C SER A 146 4.88 -6.78 -1.43
N ALA A 147 4.67 -5.87 -0.47
CA ALA A 147 5.65 -5.58 0.55
C ALA A 147 5.00 -5.41 1.92
N ILE A 148 5.65 -5.89 2.97
CA ILE A 148 5.24 -5.72 4.36
C ILE A 148 6.40 -5.03 5.08
N THR A 149 6.20 -3.78 5.50
CA THR A 149 7.29 -2.96 6.07
C THR A 149 7.76 -3.50 7.42
N ASN A 150 6.91 -3.41 8.45
CA ASN A 150 7.18 -3.94 9.78
C ASN A 150 5.89 -4.36 10.50
N ILE A 151 6.08 -5.07 11.61
CA ILE A 151 5.01 -5.48 12.51
C ILE A 151 5.23 -4.90 13.90
N SER A 152 4.22 -4.22 14.40
CA SER A 152 4.10 -3.84 15.82
C SER A 152 2.64 -3.88 16.23
N PHE A 153 2.39 -3.79 17.54
CA PHE A 153 1.03 -3.69 18.07
C PHE A 153 0.32 -2.47 17.50
N ASP A 154 -0.78 -2.72 16.79
CA ASP A 154 -1.62 -1.72 16.17
C ASP A 154 -2.99 -2.34 15.89
N HIS A 155 -4.05 -1.56 16.06
CA HIS A 155 -5.43 -2.00 15.89
C HIS A 155 -5.74 -3.37 16.52
N THR A 156 -5.22 -3.64 17.73
CA THR A 156 -5.25 -4.96 18.38
C THR A 156 -6.66 -5.51 18.59
N GLN A 157 -7.64 -4.62 18.76
CA GLN A 157 -9.07 -4.97 18.81
C GLN A 157 -9.61 -5.64 17.53
N PHE A 158 -8.94 -5.44 16.38
CA PHE A 158 -9.33 -6.00 15.08
C PHE A 158 -8.34 -7.04 14.56
N LEU A 159 -7.04 -6.80 14.75
CA LEU A 159 -5.96 -7.61 14.15
C LEU A 159 -5.43 -8.70 15.09
N GLY A 160 -5.82 -8.68 16.36
CA GLY A 160 -5.38 -9.60 17.38
C GLY A 160 -4.44 -8.97 18.41
N ASP A 161 -4.22 -9.72 19.47
CA ASP A 161 -3.48 -9.34 20.68
C ASP A 161 -2.03 -9.83 20.71
N THR A 162 -1.54 -10.44 19.62
CA THR A 162 -0.15 -10.89 19.48
C THR A 162 0.46 -10.42 18.16
N LEU A 163 1.79 -10.27 18.12
CA LEU A 163 2.50 -9.90 16.89
C LEU A 163 2.32 -10.95 15.80
N SER A 164 2.27 -12.24 16.17
CA SER A 164 1.94 -13.34 15.25
C SER A 164 0.59 -13.15 14.54
N LYS A 165 -0.47 -12.79 15.29
CA LYS A 165 -1.81 -12.58 14.72
C LYS A 165 -1.82 -11.38 13.77
N ILE A 166 -1.19 -10.28 14.18
CA ILE A 166 -1.06 -9.06 13.36
C ILE A 166 -0.24 -9.35 12.09
N ALA A 167 0.85 -10.12 12.21
CA ALA A 167 1.66 -10.54 11.08
C ALA A 167 0.86 -11.39 10.10
N LEU A 168 0.03 -12.32 10.59
CA LEU A 168 -0.83 -13.15 9.75
C LEU A 168 -1.87 -12.33 8.98
N GLU A 169 -2.50 -11.34 9.63
CA GLU A 169 -3.42 -10.43 8.96
C GLU A 169 -2.73 -9.64 7.83
N LYS A 170 -1.51 -9.14 8.07
CA LYS A 170 -0.74 -8.41 7.05
C LYS A 170 -0.21 -9.33 5.96
N ALA A 171 0.18 -10.57 6.29
CA ALA A 171 0.63 -11.58 5.34
C ALA A 171 -0.45 -11.93 4.30
N GLY A 172 -1.73 -11.70 4.61
CA GLY A 172 -2.83 -11.93 3.68
C GLY A 172 -2.82 -11.12 2.37
N ILE A 173 -1.89 -10.18 2.19
CA ILE A 173 -1.62 -9.54 0.89
C ILE A 173 -0.68 -10.33 -0.02
N MET A 174 -0.06 -11.40 0.48
CA MET A 174 0.73 -12.32 -0.33
C MET A 174 -0.20 -13.02 -1.30
N LYS A 175 0.19 -13.10 -2.57
CA LYS A 175 -0.56 -13.79 -3.63
C LYS A 175 0.28 -14.91 -4.25
N PRO A 176 -0.34 -15.99 -4.75
CA PRO A 176 0.39 -17.09 -5.36
C PRO A 176 1.28 -16.62 -6.51
N CYS A 177 2.52 -17.10 -6.55
CA CYS A 177 3.53 -16.76 -7.57
C CYS A 177 3.89 -15.27 -7.63
N VAL A 178 3.49 -14.46 -6.66
CA VAL A 178 3.85 -13.04 -6.56
C VAL A 178 4.97 -12.88 -5.51
N PRO A 179 6.07 -12.17 -5.82
CA PRO A 179 7.11 -11.92 -4.84
C PRO A 179 6.60 -11.00 -3.71
N CYS A 180 7.04 -11.28 -2.49
CA CYS A 180 6.75 -10.45 -1.32
C CYS A 180 8.04 -10.05 -0.59
N VAL A 181 8.25 -8.74 -0.42
CA VAL A 181 9.37 -8.19 0.37
C VAL A 181 8.94 -7.99 1.82
N ILE A 182 9.69 -8.56 2.75
CA ILE A 182 9.53 -8.30 4.19
C ILE A 182 10.63 -7.35 4.63
N GLY A 183 10.25 -6.12 5.01
CA GLY A 183 11.16 -5.07 5.44
C GLY A 183 11.85 -5.40 6.76
N GLU A 184 11.05 -5.82 7.74
CA GLU A 184 11.49 -6.17 9.09
C GLU A 184 10.71 -7.37 9.63
N ALA A 185 11.39 -8.25 10.35
CA ALA A 185 10.77 -9.34 11.10
C ALA A 185 11.46 -9.53 12.45
N SER A 186 10.69 -9.97 13.45
CA SER A 186 11.22 -10.55 14.67
C SER A 186 11.22 -12.08 14.53
N SER A 187 11.85 -12.79 15.47
CA SER A 187 11.79 -14.27 15.50
C SER A 187 10.36 -14.81 15.50
N GLU A 188 9.44 -14.10 16.17
CA GLU A 188 8.02 -14.43 16.21
C GLU A 188 7.33 -14.25 14.84
N THR A 189 7.56 -13.13 14.15
CA THR A 189 6.86 -12.83 12.88
C THR A 189 7.52 -13.46 11.66
N GLU A 190 8.81 -13.74 11.70
CA GLU A 190 9.56 -14.43 10.64
C GLU A 190 8.95 -15.79 10.31
N THR A 191 8.67 -16.58 11.35
CA THR A 191 8.05 -17.91 11.19
C THR A 191 6.67 -17.80 10.55
N VAL A 192 5.88 -16.79 10.92
CA VAL A 192 4.55 -16.54 10.33
C VAL A 192 4.69 -16.21 8.84
N PHE A 193 5.58 -15.30 8.46
CA PHE A 193 5.76 -14.91 7.06
C PHE A 193 6.26 -16.07 6.19
N ARG A 194 7.27 -16.83 6.65
CA ARG A 194 7.77 -17.99 5.91
C ARG A 194 6.70 -19.06 5.71
N ASN A 195 5.96 -19.40 6.77
CA ASN A 195 4.89 -20.39 6.70
C ASN A 195 3.76 -19.93 5.77
N HIS A 196 3.36 -18.66 5.85
CA HIS A 196 2.32 -18.11 4.99
C HIS A 196 2.74 -18.03 3.52
N ALA A 197 3.99 -17.62 3.26
CA ALA A 197 4.56 -17.60 1.92
C ALA A 197 4.62 -19.01 1.31
N ALA A 198 5.06 -20.01 2.08
CA ALA A 198 5.08 -21.41 1.67
C ALA A 198 3.67 -21.95 1.36
N ALA A 199 2.69 -21.65 2.21
CA ALA A 199 1.29 -22.07 2.01
C ALA A 199 0.65 -21.39 0.79
N THR A 200 1.01 -20.14 0.51
CA THR A 200 0.46 -19.35 -0.61
C THR A 200 1.21 -19.59 -1.93
N GLY A 201 2.44 -20.10 -1.88
CA GLY A 201 3.35 -20.18 -3.03
C GLY A 201 3.94 -18.83 -3.44
N ALA A 202 4.06 -17.88 -2.49
CA ALA A 202 4.68 -16.58 -2.72
C ALA A 202 6.21 -16.67 -2.58
N THR A 203 6.97 -15.95 -3.41
CA THR A 203 8.43 -15.89 -3.29
C THR A 203 8.81 -14.82 -2.25
N LEU A 204 9.42 -15.21 -1.14
CA LEU A 204 9.75 -14.28 -0.06
C LEU A 204 11.14 -13.67 -0.23
N LYS A 205 11.25 -12.34 -0.13
CA LYS A 205 12.52 -11.62 -0.02
C LYS A 205 12.64 -10.96 1.34
N GLU A 206 13.57 -11.43 2.15
CA GLU A 206 13.82 -10.97 3.51
C GLU A 206 14.81 -9.79 3.49
N ALA A 207 14.29 -8.56 3.34
CA ALA A 207 15.11 -7.36 3.21
C ALA A 207 16.00 -7.11 4.44
N TYR A 208 15.54 -7.52 5.62
CA TYR A 208 16.30 -7.42 6.87
C TYR A 208 17.55 -8.31 6.91
N ASN A 209 17.62 -9.36 6.07
CA ASN A 209 18.81 -10.21 5.90
C ASN A 209 19.69 -9.75 4.72
N THR A 210 19.19 -8.83 3.89
CA THR A 210 19.88 -8.33 2.68
C THR A 210 19.93 -6.80 2.69
N PRO A 211 20.74 -6.18 3.57
CA PRO A 211 20.84 -4.73 3.65
C PRO A 211 21.48 -4.16 2.37
N LEU A 212 20.74 -3.33 1.65
CA LEU A 212 21.18 -2.63 0.44
C LEU A 212 21.47 -1.14 0.70
N LEU A 213 21.29 -0.66 1.92
CA LEU A 213 21.66 0.70 2.34
C LEU A 213 23.00 0.64 3.08
N THR A 214 24.08 1.08 2.43
CA THR A 214 25.45 0.99 2.94
C THR A 214 25.88 2.23 3.73
N SER A 215 25.33 3.40 3.39
CA SER A 215 25.53 4.64 4.15
C SER A 215 24.20 5.33 4.43
N PHE A 216 24.11 5.97 5.59
CA PHE A 216 22.95 6.74 6.04
C PHE A 216 23.44 7.76 7.08
N THR A 217 23.84 8.94 6.62
CA THR A 217 24.43 10.00 7.47
C THR A 217 23.58 11.26 7.40
N PRO A 218 23.49 12.06 8.47
CA PRO A 218 22.77 13.33 8.43
C PRO A 218 23.27 14.22 7.29
N ASP A 219 22.34 14.90 6.64
CA ASP A 219 22.62 15.88 5.59
C ASP A 219 22.46 17.31 6.14
N ASP A 220 23.34 18.23 5.70
CA ASP A 220 23.38 19.61 6.20
C ASP A 220 22.14 20.41 5.78
N GLU A 221 21.51 20.07 4.64
CA GLU A 221 20.34 20.78 4.10
C GLU A 221 19.00 20.23 4.60
N TRP A 222 19.04 19.22 5.49
CA TRP A 222 17.94 18.43 6.07
C TRP A 222 17.71 17.08 5.37
N GLY A 223 17.63 16.01 6.17
CA GLY A 223 17.43 14.65 5.70
C GLY A 223 18.69 13.80 5.89
N TRP A 224 18.96 12.93 4.92
CA TRP A 224 20.07 11.98 4.98
C TRP A 224 20.79 11.84 3.65
N GLN A 225 22.11 11.83 3.70
CA GLN A 225 22.95 11.36 2.60
C GLN A 225 23.05 9.84 2.69
N CYS A 226 22.60 9.17 1.63
CA CYS A 226 22.50 7.72 1.55
C CYS A 226 23.43 7.17 0.47
N SER A 227 23.84 5.92 0.63
CA SER A 227 24.55 5.16 -0.41
C SER A 227 23.99 3.76 -0.52
N SER A 228 23.89 3.25 -1.75
CA SER A 228 23.46 1.88 -2.04
C SER A 228 24.25 1.31 -3.21
N PRO A 229 24.68 0.03 -3.17
CA PRO A 229 25.28 -0.63 -4.32
C PRO A 229 24.30 -0.78 -5.50
N LEU A 230 22.99 -0.63 -5.27
CA LEU A 230 21.97 -0.75 -6.33
C LEU A 230 21.83 0.52 -7.16
N ILE A 231 21.81 1.69 -6.50
CA ILE A 231 21.45 2.97 -7.14
C ILE A 231 22.49 4.09 -6.94
N GLY A 232 23.62 3.80 -6.28
CA GLY A 232 24.66 4.78 -5.96
C GLY A 232 24.30 5.68 -4.78
N ASP A 233 24.85 6.89 -4.79
CA ASP A 233 24.63 7.89 -3.74
C ASP A 233 23.38 8.72 -4.04
N PHE A 234 22.59 9.00 -3.01
CA PHE A 234 21.35 9.77 -3.14
C PHE A 234 21.01 10.53 -1.86
N HIS A 235 20.29 11.63 -2.02
CA HIS A 235 19.74 12.40 -0.90
C HIS A 235 18.33 11.91 -0.56
N LEU A 236 18.05 11.73 0.73
CA LEU A 236 16.73 11.43 1.26
C LEU A 236 16.20 12.63 2.04
N PRO A 237 15.29 13.43 1.47
CA PRO A 237 14.69 14.57 2.14
C PRO A 237 13.54 14.12 3.06
N LEU A 238 13.84 13.19 3.98
CA LEU A 238 12.92 12.75 5.04
C LEU A 238 13.69 12.62 6.35
N ALA A 239 13.28 13.37 7.37
CA ALA A 239 13.82 13.21 8.70
C ALA A 239 13.43 11.85 9.33
N GLY A 240 14.16 11.48 10.39
CA GLY A 240 13.87 10.33 11.24
C GLY A 240 14.67 9.08 10.91
N GLU A 241 15.31 8.50 11.92
CA GLU A 241 16.19 7.33 11.77
C GLU A 241 15.46 6.07 11.30
N TYR A 242 14.16 5.96 11.60
CA TYR A 242 13.33 4.84 11.14
C TYR A 242 13.23 4.76 9.60
N GLN A 243 13.51 5.86 8.88
CA GLN A 243 13.56 5.85 7.43
C GLN A 243 14.66 4.93 6.89
N LYS A 244 15.71 4.66 7.66
CA LYS A 244 16.76 3.67 7.31
C LYS A 244 16.15 2.32 6.93
N LYS A 245 15.16 1.85 7.69
CA LYS A 245 14.47 0.57 7.47
C LYS A 245 13.49 0.63 6.30
N ASN A 246 12.76 1.75 6.16
CA ASN A 246 11.86 1.97 5.02
C ASN A 246 12.63 2.00 3.69
N ILE A 247 13.78 2.68 3.66
CA ILE A 247 14.67 2.75 2.49
C ILE A 247 15.25 1.38 2.16
N ASN A 248 15.72 0.63 3.16
CA ASN A 248 16.21 -0.73 2.89
C ASN A 248 15.11 -1.64 2.30
N THR A 249 13.87 -1.47 2.76
CA THR A 249 12.69 -2.16 2.19
C THR A 249 12.48 -1.74 0.74
N LEU A 250 12.47 -0.43 0.46
CA LEU A 250 12.35 0.12 -0.90
C LEU A 250 13.44 -0.41 -1.84
N LEU A 251 14.71 -0.38 -1.42
CA LEU A 251 15.83 -0.87 -2.23
C LEU A 251 15.67 -2.36 -2.56
N ASN A 252 15.14 -3.16 -1.63
CA ASN A 252 14.85 -4.57 -1.88
C ASN A 252 13.64 -4.79 -2.80
N ILE A 253 12.66 -3.88 -2.79
CA ILE A 253 11.57 -3.84 -3.78
C ILE A 253 12.11 -3.54 -5.18
N LEU A 254 13.02 -2.56 -5.31
CA LEU A 254 13.62 -2.17 -6.59
C LEU A 254 14.60 -3.22 -7.15
N ASN A 255 15.07 -4.14 -6.31
CA ASN A 255 15.98 -5.22 -6.67
C ASN A 255 15.26 -6.53 -7.03
N ILE A 256 14.01 -6.43 -7.51
CA ILE A 256 13.19 -7.53 -8.05
C ILE A 256 12.78 -7.12 -9.46
#